data_AF-A0A4Q2DP59-F1
#
_entry.id   AF-A0A4Q2DP59-F1
#
_cell.length_a   1.000
_cell.length_b   1.000
_cell.length_c   1.000
_cell.angle_alpha   90.00
_cell.angle_beta   90.00
_cell.angle_gamma   90.00
#
_symmetry.space_group_name_H-M   'P 1'
#
loop_
_entity.id
_entity.type
_entity.pdbx_description
1 polymer ?
#
loop_
_entity_poly.entity_id
_entity_poly.type
_entity_poly.pdbx_seq_one_letter_code
_entity_poly.pdbx_strand_id
1 'polypeptide(L)'
;MIRGTNQLSEFHDLIRHSQSNSSRRTPEFFALHVKSLSITRDSSDPNLEETLAVLQACSNVEWLVLWGFNRNGERTAKNNLHTFMTSSAISPLRLSIMTALFPEDQIHFLLPIFQNATHLELVWFQMDSNTPKDDVKWNTLGLLKNLTHLSIYPGFSLGEGYSRLVGEIVSLCPESLRVFIIWVYNTSHYDERSPAYDDTRAISEGTVDMRTVSAYTGKHHPRMANYGFSRSLDEVLRDCAGIAVGEDMWTLAEDFIEARRRRRSTLQS
;
A
#
# COMPACT_ATOMS: atom_id res chain seq x y z
N MET A 1 -14.32 -8.38 -8.82
CA MET A 1 -13.03 -8.29 -8.10
C MET A 1 -12.35 -9.63 -8.19
N ILE A 2 -11.06 -9.65 -8.50
CA ILE A 2 -10.27 -10.88 -8.59
C ILE A 2 -9.26 -10.85 -7.44
N ARG A 3 -9.31 -11.84 -6.53
CA ARG A 3 -8.45 -11.94 -5.34
C ARG A 3 -7.55 -13.16 -5.42
N GLY A 4 -6.25 -12.92 -5.48
CA GLY A 4 -5.26 -14.00 -5.48
C GLY A 4 -5.32 -14.85 -6.76
N THR A 5 -4.33 -15.72 -6.94
CA THR A 5 -4.12 -16.33 -8.25
C THR A 5 -5.04 -17.50 -8.56
N ASN A 6 -5.71 -18.11 -7.58
CA ASN A 6 -6.78 -19.08 -7.85
C ASN A 6 -7.98 -18.37 -8.52
N GLN A 7 -8.34 -17.16 -8.06
CA GLN A 7 -9.39 -16.38 -8.72
C GLN A 7 -8.88 -15.74 -10.03
N LEU A 8 -7.59 -15.44 -10.15
CA LEU A 8 -7.00 -15.05 -11.45
C LEU A 8 -7.05 -16.21 -12.43
N SER A 9 -6.76 -17.44 -12.00
CA SER A 9 -6.88 -18.64 -12.83
C SER A 9 -8.33 -18.86 -13.22
N GLU A 10 -9.29 -18.77 -12.29
CA GLU A 10 -10.72 -18.84 -12.60
C GLU A 10 -11.19 -17.71 -13.53
N PHE A 11 -10.63 -16.50 -13.39
CA PHE A 11 -10.92 -15.37 -14.28
C PHE A 11 -10.27 -15.55 -15.65
N HIS A 12 -9.06 -16.09 -15.71
CA HIS A 12 -8.37 -16.40 -16.95
C HIS A 12 -9.06 -17.56 -17.67
N ASP A 13 -9.54 -18.56 -16.93
CA ASP A 13 -10.40 -19.63 -17.43
C ASP A 13 -11.74 -19.07 -17.88
N LEU A 14 -12.35 -18.12 -17.17
CA LEU A 14 -13.57 -17.41 -17.62
C LEU A 14 -13.32 -16.67 -18.94
N ILE A 15 -12.18 -15.98 -19.07
CA ILE A 15 -11.73 -15.33 -20.30
C ILE A 15 -11.59 -16.38 -21.42
N ARG A 16 -10.81 -17.45 -21.22
CA ARG A 16 -10.62 -18.51 -22.23
C ARG A 16 -11.94 -19.22 -22.58
N HIS A 17 -12.80 -19.53 -21.62
CA HIS A 17 -14.08 -20.19 -21.85
C HIS A 17 -15.10 -19.27 -22.53
N SER A 18 -15.02 -17.95 -22.33
CA SER A 18 -15.83 -17.00 -23.09
C SER A 18 -15.42 -16.90 -24.57
N GLN A 19 -14.21 -17.35 -24.92
CA GLN A 19 -13.78 -17.51 -26.32
C GLN A 19 -14.31 -18.80 -26.97
N SER A 20 -14.70 -19.82 -26.17
CA SER A 20 -15.08 -21.14 -26.68
C SER A 20 -16.58 -21.47 -26.59
N ASN A 21 -17.38 -20.72 -25.82
CA ASN A 21 -18.81 -20.97 -25.64
C ASN A 21 -19.67 -19.69 -25.69
N SER A 22 -20.96 -19.88 -26.04
CA SER A 22 -22.05 -18.92 -26.34
C SER A 22 -22.34 -17.73 -25.38
N SER A 23 -21.42 -17.33 -24.51
CA SER A 23 -21.47 -16.06 -23.79
C SER A 23 -21.53 -14.89 -24.79
N ARG A 24 -22.52 -14.01 -24.64
CA ARG A 24 -22.57 -12.73 -25.40
C ARG A 24 -21.50 -11.73 -24.97
N ARG A 25 -20.77 -11.99 -23.87
CA ARG A 25 -19.73 -11.11 -23.33
C ARG A 25 -18.37 -11.67 -23.69
N THR A 26 -17.57 -10.85 -24.35
CA THR A 26 -16.21 -11.20 -24.76
C THR A 26 -15.21 -11.01 -23.60
N PRO A 27 -14.01 -11.59 -23.64
CA PRO A 27 -12.94 -11.30 -22.69
C PRO A 27 -12.67 -9.82 -22.48
N GLU A 28 -12.70 -9.05 -23.56
CA GLU A 28 -12.47 -7.61 -23.56
C GLU A 28 -13.54 -6.88 -22.76
N PHE A 29 -14.79 -7.37 -22.82
CA PHE A 29 -15.86 -6.85 -21.96
C PHE A 29 -15.47 -7.01 -20.49
N PHE A 30 -15.05 -8.19 -20.06
CA PHE A 30 -14.69 -8.39 -18.65
C PHE A 30 -13.48 -7.54 -18.23
N ALA A 31 -12.44 -7.50 -19.05
CA ALA A 31 -11.22 -6.73 -18.79
C ALA A 31 -11.51 -5.22 -18.61
N LEU A 32 -12.43 -4.66 -19.39
CA LEU A 32 -12.87 -3.26 -19.28
C LEU A 32 -13.66 -2.97 -17.99
N HIS A 33 -14.21 -3.98 -17.32
CA HIS A 33 -15.03 -3.81 -16.11
C HIS A 33 -14.29 -4.17 -14.82
N VAL A 34 -13.04 -4.65 -14.89
CA VAL A 34 -12.22 -4.88 -13.70
C VAL A 34 -11.77 -3.54 -13.13
N LYS A 35 -12.31 -3.19 -11.96
CA LYS A 35 -11.94 -1.96 -11.22
C LYS A 35 -10.87 -2.16 -10.16
N SER A 36 -10.75 -3.39 -9.65
CA SER A 36 -9.82 -3.74 -8.59
C SER A 36 -9.16 -5.07 -8.90
N LEU A 37 -7.83 -5.09 -8.77
CA LEU A 37 -6.99 -6.23 -9.05
C LEU A 37 -5.94 -6.39 -7.94
N SER A 38 -5.84 -7.60 -7.42
CA SER A 38 -4.96 -7.89 -6.29
C SER A 38 -4.14 -9.15 -6.54
N ILE A 39 -2.83 -8.96 -6.54
CA ILE A 39 -1.80 -10.00 -6.62
C ILE A 39 -1.11 -9.97 -5.26
N THR A 40 -1.24 -11.04 -4.50
CA THR A 40 -0.75 -11.10 -3.10
C THR A 40 0.03 -12.37 -2.77
N ARG A 41 0.40 -13.16 -3.79
CA ARG A 41 0.90 -14.52 -3.60
C ARG A 41 2.41 -14.58 -3.38
N ASP A 42 2.82 -15.49 -2.52
CA ASP A 42 4.23 -15.88 -2.40
C ASP A 42 4.74 -16.50 -3.73
N SER A 43 6.02 -16.28 -4.04
CA SER A 43 6.68 -16.34 -5.37
C SER A 43 6.73 -17.68 -6.13
N SER A 44 5.84 -18.61 -5.82
CA SER A 44 5.83 -19.97 -6.35
C SER A 44 4.76 -20.19 -7.42
N ASP A 45 4.10 -19.13 -7.89
CA ASP A 45 3.06 -19.27 -8.91
C ASP A 45 3.69 -19.52 -10.30
N PRO A 46 3.47 -20.70 -10.92
CA PRO A 46 4.00 -21.01 -12.24
C PRO A 46 3.36 -20.16 -13.36
N ASN A 47 2.27 -19.44 -13.08
CA ASN A 47 1.47 -18.73 -14.08
C ASN A 47 1.62 -17.20 -14.01
N LEU A 48 2.80 -16.69 -13.64
CA LEU A 48 3.00 -15.24 -13.58
C LEU A 48 2.79 -14.56 -14.93
N GLU A 49 3.24 -15.18 -16.03
CA GLU A 49 3.02 -14.65 -17.39
C GLU A 49 1.53 -14.44 -17.67
N GLU A 50 0.67 -15.38 -17.25
CA GLU A 50 -0.79 -15.23 -17.38
C GLU A 50 -1.32 -14.09 -16.53
N THR A 51 -0.78 -13.93 -15.31
CA THR A 51 -1.17 -12.83 -14.42
C THR A 51 -0.80 -11.47 -15.02
N LEU A 52 0.39 -11.35 -15.63
CA LEU A 52 0.82 -10.13 -16.33
C LEU A 52 -0.02 -9.86 -17.58
N ALA A 53 -0.41 -10.90 -18.33
CA ALA A 53 -1.31 -10.75 -19.47
C ALA A 53 -2.68 -10.21 -19.04
N VAL A 54 -3.24 -10.71 -17.91
CA VAL A 54 -4.48 -10.19 -17.33
C VAL A 54 -4.32 -8.73 -16.91
N LEU A 55 -3.22 -8.39 -16.23
CA LEU A 55 -2.89 -7.02 -15.84
C LEU A 55 -2.86 -6.07 -17.04
N GLN A 56 -2.22 -6.46 -18.13
CA GLN A 56 -2.11 -5.67 -19.36
C GLN A 56 -3.46 -5.52 -20.08
N ALA A 57 -4.34 -6.52 -19.99
CA ALA A 57 -5.67 -6.45 -20.57
C ALA A 57 -6.63 -5.51 -19.80
N CYS A 58 -6.42 -5.36 -18.47
CA CYS A 58 -7.31 -4.61 -17.59
C CYS A 58 -6.93 -3.12 -17.52
N SER A 59 -7.29 -2.33 -18.53
CA SER A 59 -6.93 -0.90 -18.61
C SER A 59 -7.71 0.03 -17.66
N ASN A 60 -8.85 -0.40 -17.13
CA ASN A 60 -9.73 0.40 -16.26
C ASN A 60 -9.55 0.12 -14.76
N VAL A 61 -8.42 -0.50 -14.37
CA VAL A 61 -8.10 -0.79 -12.97
C VAL A 61 -7.87 0.52 -12.22
N GLU A 62 -8.74 0.78 -11.25
CA GLU A 62 -8.60 1.93 -10.36
C GLU A 62 -7.74 1.56 -9.15
N TRP A 63 -7.85 0.31 -8.67
CA TRP A 63 -7.23 -0.17 -7.44
C TRP A 63 -6.33 -1.36 -7.75
N LEU A 64 -5.04 -1.20 -7.50
CA LEU A 64 -4.05 -2.23 -7.78
C LEU A 64 -3.28 -2.60 -6.51
N VAL A 65 -3.22 -3.88 -6.20
CA VAL A 65 -2.39 -4.44 -5.14
C VAL A 65 -1.35 -5.39 -5.74
N LEU A 66 -0.07 -5.12 -5.50
CA LEU A 66 1.09 -5.87 -5.98
C LEU A 66 1.96 -6.28 -4.79
N TRP A 67 1.56 -7.37 -4.13
CA TRP A 67 2.30 -8.02 -3.06
C TRP A 67 2.75 -9.40 -3.56
N GLY A 68 4.00 -9.78 -3.31
CA GLY A 68 4.42 -11.18 -3.46
C GLY A 68 5.30 -11.50 -4.66
N PHE A 69 6.44 -10.82 -4.77
CA PHE A 69 7.54 -11.33 -5.59
C PHE A 69 8.78 -11.46 -4.71
N ASN A 70 9.12 -12.70 -4.38
CA ASN A 70 10.36 -13.03 -3.67
C ASN A 70 11.56 -12.67 -4.55
N ARG A 71 12.70 -12.39 -3.90
CA ARG A 71 13.97 -12.14 -4.57
C ARG A 71 14.38 -13.29 -5.51
N ASN A 72 13.99 -14.52 -5.17
CA ASN A 72 14.29 -15.75 -5.93
C ASN A 72 13.29 -16.08 -7.04
N GLY A 73 12.25 -15.25 -7.25
CA GLY A 73 11.42 -15.38 -8.44
C GLY A 73 12.29 -15.33 -9.69
N GLU A 74 11.91 -16.07 -10.73
CA GLU A 74 12.66 -16.12 -11.99
C GLU A 74 12.99 -14.69 -12.46
N ARG A 75 14.24 -14.43 -12.86
CA ARG A 75 14.66 -13.09 -13.31
C ARG A 75 13.71 -12.52 -14.38
N THR A 76 13.19 -13.40 -15.25
CA THR A 76 12.19 -13.09 -16.27
C THR A 76 10.92 -12.49 -15.70
N ALA A 77 10.35 -13.12 -14.67
CA ALA A 77 9.15 -12.69 -13.97
C ALA A 77 9.26 -11.24 -13.45
N LYS A 78 10.39 -10.92 -12.82
CA LYS A 78 10.68 -9.57 -12.33
C LYS A 78 10.83 -8.56 -13.45
N ASN A 79 11.53 -8.92 -14.54
CA ASN A 79 11.71 -8.04 -15.69
C ASN A 79 10.38 -7.72 -16.38
N ASN A 80 9.48 -8.70 -16.49
CA ASN A 80 8.17 -8.51 -17.11
C ASN A 80 7.27 -7.63 -16.22
N LEU A 81 7.30 -7.81 -14.90
CA LEU A 81 6.62 -6.91 -13.97
C LEU A 81 7.19 -5.49 -14.03
N HIS A 82 8.50 -5.34 -14.12
CA HIS A 82 9.15 -4.03 -14.25
C HIS A 82 8.78 -3.34 -15.56
N THR A 83 8.78 -4.08 -16.67
CA THR A 83 8.28 -3.62 -17.98
C THR A 83 6.82 -3.17 -17.87
N PHE A 84 6.00 -3.90 -17.12
CA PHE A 84 4.62 -3.52 -16.87
C PHE A 84 4.51 -2.23 -16.05
N MET A 85 5.25 -2.07 -14.96
CA MET A 85 5.23 -0.84 -14.14
C MET A 85 5.78 0.39 -14.86
N THR A 86 6.67 0.19 -15.83
CA THR A 86 7.20 1.25 -16.70
C THR A 86 6.27 1.55 -17.87
N SER A 87 5.29 0.70 -18.14
CA SER A 87 4.28 0.94 -19.17
C SER A 87 3.18 1.90 -18.68
N SER A 88 2.58 2.64 -19.60
CA SER A 88 1.37 3.43 -19.35
C SER A 88 0.08 2.61 -19.56
N ALA A 89 0.17 1.28 -19.62
CA ALA A 89 -0.98 0.40 -19.89
C ALA A 89 -2.05 0.50 -18.79
N ILE A 90 -1.62 0.76 -17.56
CA ILE A 90 -2.49 1.01 -16.42
C ILE A 90 -2.04 2.26 -15.67
N SER A 91 -2.98 2.94 -15.04
CA SER A 91 -2.70 4.11 -14.21
C SER A 91 -3.66 4.17 -13.03
N PRO A 92 -3.45 3.33 -12.00
CA PRO A 92 -4.39 3.19 -10.90
C PRO A 92 -4.44 4.46 -10.05
N LEU A 93 -5.62 4.75 -9.51
CA LEU A 93 -5.82 5.82 -8.53
C LEU A 93 -5.38 5.40 -7.12
N ARG A 94 -5.50 4.10 -6.81
CA ARG A 94 -5.07 3.49 -5.56
C ARG A 94 -4.07 2.37 -5.85
N LEU A 95 -2.87 2.49 -5.29
CA LEU A 95 -1.80 1.53 -5.49
C LEU A 95 -1.30 1.04 -4.13
N SER A 96 -1.22 -0.27 -3.95
CA SER A 96 -0.53 -0.89 -2.82
C SER A 96 0.55 -1.81 -3.34
N ILE A 97 1.82 -1.55 -2.99
CA ILE A 97 2.97 -2.18 -3.64
C ILE A 97 4.08 -2.48 -2.63
N MET A 98 4.71 -3.64 -2.77
CA MET A 98 5.92 -3.98 -2.01
C MET A 98 7.15 -3.24 -2.57
N THR A 99 7.98 -2.68 -1.70
CA THR A 99 9.24 -1.98 -2.09
C THR A 99 10.22 -2.90 -2.83
N ALA A 100 10.17 -4.19 -2.49
CA ALA A 100 10.83 -5.31 -3.16
C ALA A 100 10.70 -5.36 -4.69
N LEU A 101 9.65 -4.75 -5.23
CA LEU A 101 9.34 -4.77 -6.67
C LEU A 101 10.05 -3.68 -7.43
N PHE A 102 10.60 -2.69 -6.73
CA PHE A 102 11.28 -1.59 -7.38
C PHE A 102 12.60 -2.07 -7.99
N PRO A 103 12.91 -1.61 -9.22
CA PRO A 103 14.19 -1.88 -9.85
C PRO A 103 15.31 -1.15 -9.10
N GLU A 104 16.45 -1.81 -8.89
CA GLU A 104 17.58 -1.27 -8.11
C GLU A 104 18.19 0.01 -8.74
N ASP A 105 18.04 0.20 -10.05
CA ASP A 105 18.70 1.24 -10.85
C ASP A 105 17.81 2.45 -11.20
N GLN A 106 16.53 2.46 -10.80
CA GLN A 106 15.62 3.54 -11.17
C GLN A 106 15.20 4.40 -9.99
N ILE A 107 14.83 5.64 -10.32
CA ILE A 107 14.23 6.55 -9.35
C ILE A 107 12.84 6.01 -8.99
N HIS A 108 12.70 5.54 -7.76
CA HIS A 108 11.41 5.08 -7.23
C HIS A 108 10.41 6.25 -7.30
N PHE A 109 9.14 5.96 -7.59
CA PHE A 109 8.07 6.98 -7.76
C PHE A 109 8.06 7.81 -9.05
N LEU A 110 9.04 7.66 -9.96
CA LEU A 110 8.95 8.22 -11.32
C LEU A 110 8.27 7.29 -12.34
N LEU A 111 8.02 6.04 -11.96
CA LEU A 111 7.41 5.06 -12.86
C LEU A 111 5.98 5.51 -13.27
N PRO A 112 5.58 5.35 -14.54
CA PRO A 112 4.24 5.72 -15.01
C PRO A 112 3.07 5.16 -14.20
N ILE A 113 3.23 3.97 -13.59
CA ILE A 113 2.21 3.38 -12.71
C ILE A 113 1.82 4.27 -11.52
N PHE A 114 2.69 5.20 -11.09
CA PHE A 114 2.41 6.12 -9.99
C PHE A 114 1.78 7.45 -10.42
N GLN A 115 1.76 7.77 -11.72
CA GLN A 115 1.49 9.12 -12.21
C GLN A 115 0.13 9.67 -11.75
N ASN A 116 -0.88 8.81 -11.68
CA ASN A 116 -2.24 9.17 -11.26
C ASN A 116 -2.60 8.66 -9.85
N ALA A 117 -1.65 8.08 -9.13
CA ALA A 117 -1.90 7.55 -7.81
C ALA A 117 -2.24 8.68 -6.83
N THR A 118 -3.42 8.60 -6.23
CA THR A 118 -3.87 9.50 -5.16
C THR A 118 -3.71 8.86 -3.79
N HIS A 119 -3.78 7.52 -3.74
CA HIS A 119 -3.55 6.72 -2.54
C HIS A 119 -2.42 5.74 -2.86
N LEU A 120 -1.37 5.78 -2.05
CA LEU A 120 -0.24 4.87 -2.15
C LEU A 120 -0.03 4.16 -0.83
N GLU A 121 0.01 2.84 -0.86
CA GLU A 121 0.50 2.03 0.24
C GLU A 121 1.81 1.36 -0.17
N LEU A 122 2.83 1.52 0.66
CA LEU A 122 4.14 0.93 0.49
C LEU A 122 4.37 -0.12 1.56
N VAL A 123 4.45 -1.38 1.14
CA VAL A 123 4.85 -2.45 2.05
C VAL A 123 6.37 -2.56 2.02
N TRP A 124 6.98 -1.94 3.03
CA TRP A 124 8.43 -1.74 3.14
C TRP A 124 9.06 -2.90 3.91
N PHE A 125 9.52 -3.91 3.19
CA PHE A 125 10.18 -5.07 3.79
C PHE A 125 11.69 -4.94 3.73
N GLN A 126 12.37 -5.10 4.86
CA GLN A 126 13.80 -5.39 4.86
C GLN A 126 13.98 -6.88 4.63
N MET A 127 14.49 -7.26 3.45
CA MET A 127 14.61 -8.68 3.09
C MET A 127 15.71 -9.43 3.84
N ASP A 128 16.75 -8.74 4.30
CA ASP A 128 17.88 -9.32 5.01
C ASP A 128 18.49 -8.29 5.98
N SER A 129 18.84 -8.73 7.18
CA SER A 129 19.49 -7.90 8.22
C SER A 129 20.87 -7.38 7.81
N ASN A 130 21.51 -8.03 6.83
CA ASN A 130 22.83 -7.70 6.26
C ASN A 130 22.74 -6.91 4.95
N THR A 131 21.58 -6.84 4.32
CA THR A 131 21.38 -5.96 3.17
C THR A 131 21.10 -4.56 3.72
N PRO A 132 21.77 -3.51 3.20
CA PRO A 132 21.40 -2.14 3.55
C PRO A 132 19.89 -2.00 3.44
N LYS A 133 19.26 -1.32 4.42
CA LYS A 133 17.82 -1.04 4.40
C LYS A 133 17.43 -0.64 2.98
N ASP A 134 16.40 -1.29 2.42
CA ASP A 134 15.86 -1.03 1.08
C ASP A 134 16.03 0.47 0.79
N ASP A 135 16.83 0.80 -0.22
CA ASP A 135 17.19 2.17 -0.59
C ASP A 135 16.00 2.79 -1.35
N VAL A 136 14.86 2.79 -0.67
CA VAL A 136 13.68 3.50 -1.11
C VAL A 136 14.11 4.94 -1.26
N LYS A 137 14.08 5.43 -2.51
CA LYS A 137 14.41 6.81 -2.85
C LYS A 137 13.33 7.75 -2.33
N TRP A 138 13.24 7.93 -1.00
CA TRP A 138 12.23 8.75 -0.36
C TRP A 138 12.26 10.20 -0.86
N ASN A 139 13.44 10.67 -1.26
CA ASN A 139 13.63 12.01 -1.81
C ASN A 139 12.87 12.27 -3.11
N THR A 140 12.30 11.24 -3.75
CA THR A 140 11.52 11.39 -4.99
C THR A 140 10.01 11.26 -4.76
N LEU A 141 9.56 11.13 -3.51
CA LEU A 141 8.13 11.17 -3.16
C LEU A 141 7.43 12.45 -3.64
N GLY A 142 8.12 13.59 -3.60
CA GLY A 142 7.59 14.89 -4.05
C GLY A 142 7.20 14.93 -5.53
N LEU A 143 7.61 13.93 -6.32
CA LEU A 143 7.24 13.80 -7.74
C LEU A 143 5.81 13.27 -7.93
N LEU A 144 5.21 12.68 -6.88
CA LEU A 144 3.85 12.15 -6.86
C LEU A 144 2.80 13.24 -6.69
N LYS A 145 2.68 14.17 -7.64
CA LYS A 145 1.87 15.40 -7.49
C LYS A 145 0.40 15.18 -7.08
N ASN A 146 -0.18 14.05 -7.46
CA ASN A 146 -1.57 13.69 -7.16
C ASN A 146 -1.76 12.98 -5.81
N LEU A 147 -0.67 12.63 -5.12
CA LEU A 147 -0.72 11.86 -3.88
C LEU A 147 -1.35 12.67 -2.76
N THR A 148 -2.46 12.16 -2.24
CA THR A 148 -3.17 12.74 -1.09
C THR A 148 -3.09 11.86 0.14
N HIS A 149 -2.89 10.55 -0.05
CA HIS A 149 -2.87 9.55 1.01
C HIS A 149 -1.66 8.64 0.84
N LEU A 150 -0.80 8.58 1.85
CA LEU A 150 0.35 7.68 1.89
C LEU A 150 0.23 6.75 3.11
N SER A 151 0.43 5.46 2.90
CA SER A 151 0.54 4.45 3.95
C SER A 151 1.88 3.75 3.81
N ILE A 152 2.61 3.59 4.90
CA ILE A 152 3.85 2.83 4.94
C ILE A 152 3.68 1.70 5.94
N TYR A 153 3.79 0.47 5.45
CA TYR A 153 3.78 -0.75 6.23
C TYR A 153 5.21 -1.28 6.36
N PRO A 154 5.94 -0.97 7.46
CA PRO A 154 7.25 -1.54 7.69
C PRO A 154 7.12 -3.01 8.10
N GLY A 155 7.75 -3.90 7.33
CA GLY A 155 7.85 -5.33 7.63
C GLY A 155 8.86 -5.68 8.72
N PHE A 156 9.33 -4.69 9.49
CA PHE A 156 10.34 -4.81 10.52
C PHE A 156 10.02 -3.87 11.68
N SER A 157 10.57 -4.13 12.87
CA SER A 157 10.39 -3.23 14.02
C SER A 157 11.15 -1.94 13.77
N LEU A 158 10.42 -0.82 13.76
CA LEU A 158 11.04 0.50 13.86
C LEU A 158 11.55 0.66 15.30
N GLY A 159 12.82 0.99 15.47
CA GLY A 159 13.40 1.26 16.80
C GLY A 159 13.08 2.67 17.28
N GLU A 160 13.90 3.17 18.20
CA GLU A 160 13.91 4.58 18.60
C GLU A 160 14.19 5.50 17.40
N GLY A 161 13.64 6.73 17.46
CA GLY A 161 13.83 7.75 16.43
C GLY A 161 12.91 7.57 15.23
N TYR A 162 11.87 6.74 15.34
CA TYR A 162 10.96 6.52 14.22
C TYR A 162 10.02 7.71 14.00
N SER A 163 9.75 8.52 15.02
CA SER A 163 9.07 9.81 14.86
C SER A 163 9.85 10.75 13.94
N ARG A 164 11.18 10.79 14.09
CA ARG A 164 12.08 11.55 13.22
C ARG A 164 12.02 11.01 11.77
N LEU A 165 12.07 9.71 11.58
CA LEU A 165 11.92 9.09 10.25
C LEU A 165 10.58 9.47 9.60
N VAL A 166 9.48 9.42 10.36
CA VAL A 166 8.15 9.83 9.87
C VAL A 166 8.18 11.31 9.47
N GLY A 167 8.75 12.19 10.29
CA GLY A 167 8.90 13.60 9.96
C GLY A 167 9.73 13.83 8.69
N GLU A 168 10.84 13.12 8.54
CA GLU A 168 11.70 13.18 7.34
C GLU A 168 10.91 12.74 6.09
N ILE A 169 10.23 11.60 6.12
CA ILE A 169 9.44 11.10 4.97
C ILE A 169 8.32 12.08 4.62
N VAL A 170 7.59 12.57 5.61
CA VAL A 170 6.48 13.51 5.39
C VAL A 170 6.97 14.85 4.83
N SER A 171 8.18 15.28 5.20
CA SER A 171 8.80 16.49 4.62
C SER A 171 9.17 16.35 3.14
N LEU A 172 9.34 15.11 2.65
CA LEU A 172 9.65 14.79 1.26
C LEU A 172 8.39 14.53 0.42
N CYS A 173 7.21 14.46 1.04
CA CYS A 173 5.95 14.27 0.35
C CYS A 173 5.47 15.56 -0.36
N PRO A 174 4.61 15.45 -1.37
CA PRO A 174 4.02 16.61 -2.03
C PRO A 174 3.11 17.39 -1.08
N GLU A 175 2.90 18.68 -1.36
CA GLU A 175 2.01 19.56 -0.59
C GLU A 175 0.55 19.06 -0.56
N SER A 176 0.14 18.32 -1.59
CA SER A 176 -1.18 17.69 -1.71
C SER A 176 -1.42 16.57 -0.70
N LEU A 177 -0.39 16.10 0.00
CA LEU A 177 -0.53 15.06 1.02
C LEU A 177 -1.42 15.57 2.16
N ARG A 178 -2.48 14.81 2.43
CA ARG A 178 -3.48 15.05 3.49
C ARG A 178 -3.39 14.05 4.63
N VAL A 179 -3.05 12.80 4.32
CA VAL A 179 -3.00 11.68 5.27
C VAL A 179 -1.70 10.92 5.09
N PHE A 180 -1.02 10.67 6.20
CA PHE A 180 0.12 9.77 6.27
C PHE A 180 -0.12 8.72 7.38
N ILE A 181 -0.16 7.45 7.01
CA ILE A 181 -0.31 6.33 7.93
C ILE A 181 1.04 5.63 8.05
N ILE A 182 1.51 5.45 9.28
CA ILE A 182 2.63 4.55 9.58
C ILE A 182 2.11 3.36 10.36
N TRP A 183 2.26 2.16 9.80
CA TRP A 183 1.89 0.94 10.51
C TRP A 183 2.96 0.56 11.52
N VAL A 184 2.50 0.10 12.67
CA VAL A 184 3.30 -0.39 13.77
C VAL A 184 2.91 -1.85 13.99
N TYR A 185 3.89 -2.74 13.91
CA TYR A 185 3.65 -4.18 14.06
C TYR A 185 3.79 -4.65 15.53
N ASN A 186 4.61 -3.96 16.32
CA ASN A 186 4.95 -4.39 17.67
C ASN A 186 4.14 -3.64 18.73
N THR A 187 3.38 -4.37 19.56
CA THR A 187 2.55 -3.79 20.63
C THR A 187 3.37 -3.06 21.69
N SER A 188 4.67 -3.35 21.82
CA SER A 188 5.56 -2.64 22.75
C SER A 188 5.60 -1.13 22.48
N HIS A 189 5.33 -0.67 21.25
CA HIS A 189 5.25 0.75 20.90
C HIS A 189 4.10 1.49 21.60
N TYR A 190 3.15 0.75 22.19
CA TYR A 190 2.03 1.28 22.97
C TYR A 190 2.16 0.98 24.48
N ASP A 191 3.33 0.51 24.92
CA ASP A 191 3.65 0.37 26.33
C ASP A 191 4.46 1.57 26.80
N GLU A 192 3.99 2.29 27.81
CA GLU A 192 4.64 3.50 28.38
C GLU A 192 6.08 3.27 28.84
N ARG A 193 6.46 2.01 29.08
CA ARG A 193 7.81 1.61 29.47
C ARG A 193 8.76 1.40 28.28
N SER A 194 8.22 1.35 27.07
CA SER A 194 9.00 1.14 25.85
C SER A 194 9.64 2.45 25.42
N PRO A 195 10.93 2.44 25.03
CA PRO A 195 11.57 3.62 24.45
C PRO A 195 10.87 4.13 23.17
N ALA A 196 10.17 3.25 22.44
CA ALA A 196 9.42 3.64 21.24
C ALA A 196 8.08 4.32 21.53
N TYR A 197 7.62 4.34 22.80
CA TYR A 197 6.32 4.88 23.16
C TYR A 197 6.20 6.38 22.91
N ASP A 198 7.24 7.15 23.27
CA ASP A 198 7.22 8.60 23.10
C ASP A 198 7.13 9.00 21.62
N ASP A 199 7.77 8.24 20.73
CA ASP A 199 7.67 8.42 19.29
C ASP A 199 6.23 8.14 18.79
N THR A 200 5.59 7.07 19.26
CA THR A 200 4.19 6.75 18.94
C THR A 200 3.25 7.84 19.40
N ARG A 201 3.43 8.28 20.64
CA ARG A 201 2.64 9.35 21.21
C ARG A 201 2.81 10.63 20.40
N ALA A 202 4.05 11.02 20.06
CA ALA A 202 4.32 12.24 19.28
C ALA A 202 3.64 12.24 17.89
N ILE A 203 3.61 11.10 17.20
CA ILE A 203 2.90 10.94 15.92
C ILE A 203 1.39 11.06 16.13
N SER A 204 0.87 10.31 17.10
CA SER A 204 -0.56 10.23 17.40
C SER A 204 -1.14 11.59 17.79
N GLU A 205 -0.40 12.33 18.62
CA GLU A 205 -0.76 13.66 19.08
C GLU A 205 -0.61 14.72 17.99
N GLY A 206 0.03 14.40 16.86
CA GLY A 206 0.28 15.34 15.75
C GLY A 206 1.40 16.33 16.04
N THR A 207 2.33 15.96 16.92
CA THR A 207 3.52 16.75 17.26
C THR A 207 4.58 16.64 16.16
N VAL A 208 4.68 15.48 15.51
CA VAL A 208 5.55 15.28 14.34
C VAL A 208 4.99 16.03 13.13
N ASP A 209 3.79 15.67 12.69
CA ASP A 209 3.05 16.37 11.64
C ASP A 209 1.54 16.10 11.81
N MET A 210 0.72 17.14 11.60
CA MET A 210 -0.73 17.09 11.78
C MET A 210 -1.50 16.20 10.80
N ARG A 211 -0.81 15.67 9.78
CA ARG A 211 -1.35 14.73 8.79
C ARG A 211 -1.02 13.27 9.13
N THR A 212 -0.19 13.04 10.14
CA THR A 212 0.31 11.69 10.47
C THR A 212 -0.60 10.95 11.44
N VAL A 213 -0.71 9.63 11.25
CA VAL A 213 -1.44 8.69 12.10
C VAL A 213 -0.59 7.43 12.28
N SER A 214 -0.50 6.95 13.51
CA SER A 214 0.03 5.62 13.80
C SER A 214 -1.11 4.61 13.73
N ALA A 215 -0.97 3.55 12.93
CA ALA A 215 -1.91 2.44 12.88
C ALA A 215 -1.22 1.15 13.34
N TYR A 216 -1.98 0.18 13.84
CA TYR A 216 -1.43 -1.12 14.26
C TYR A 216 -2.03 -2.25 13.46
N THR A 217 -1.17 -3.20 13.09
CA THR A 217 -1.61 -4.43 12.46
C THR A 217 -1.78 -5.53 13.51
N GLY A 218 -3.02 -5.87 13.84
CA GLY A 218 -3.33 -6.95 14.77
C GLY A 218 -4.68 -6.79 15.45
N LYS A 219 -4.91 -7.59 16.49
CA LYS A 219 -6.16 -7.51 17.27
C LYS A 219 -6.21 -6.20 18.05
N HIS A 220 -7.41 -5.62 18.15
CA HIS A 220 -7.63 -4.38 18.87
C HIS A 220 -7.02 -4.44 20.29
N HIS A 221 -6.11 -3.51 20.58
CA HIS A 221 -5.46 -3.41 21.89
C HIS A 221 -6.05 -2.21 22.63
N PRO A 222 -6.56 -2.33 23.88
CA PRO A 222 -7.29 -1.26 24.55
C PRO A 222 -6.52 0.07 24.65
N ARG A 223 -5.19 -0.01 24.82
CA ARG A 223 -4.34 1.18 24.90
C ARG A 223 -4.30 1.97 23.59
N MET A 224 -4.63 1.37 22.46
CA MET A 224 -4.48 1.99 21.14
C MET A 224 -5.55 3.02 20.78
N ALA A 225 -6.72 2.99 21.42
CA ALA A 225 -7.84 3.86 21.06
C ALA A 225 -7.47 5.36 21.11
N ASN A 226 -6.45 5.71 21.90
CA ASN A 226 -5.97 7.08 22.03
C ASN A 226 -4.89 7.48 21.00
N TYR A 227 -4.28 6.51 20.31
CA TYR A 227 -3.08 6.71 19.48
C TYR A 227 -3.36 6.54 17.97
N GLY A 228 -4.45 5.87 17.61
CA GLY A 228 -4.85 5.70 16.22
C GLY A 228 -5.92 4.63 16.08
N PHE A 229 -5.76 3.76 15.08
CA PHE A 229 -6.67 2.65 14.84
C PHE A 229 -5.91 1.35 14.62
N SER A 230 -6.61 0.22 14.77
CA SER A 230 -6.08 -1.12 14.57
C SER A 230 -6.82 -1.82 13.45
N ARG A 231 -6.09 -2.56 12.60
CA ARG A 231 -6.65 -3.46 11.59
C ARG A 231 -5.91 -4.77 11.60
N SER A 232 -6.60 -5.88 11.39
CA SER A 232 -5.95 -7.13 11.02
C SER A 232 -5.39 -7.04 9.60
N LEU A 233 -4.39 -7.86 9.29
CA LEU A 233 -3.83 -7.93 7.92
C LEU A 233 -4.91 -8.25 6.87
N ASP A 234 -5.87 -9.13 7.22
CA ASP A 234 -7.00 -9.46 6.36
C ASP A 234 -7.91 -8.26 6.07
N GLU A 235 -8.11 -7.38 7.05
CA GLU A 235 -8.86 -6.15 6.85
C GLU A 235 -8.09 -5.15 6.00
N VAL A 236 -6.77 -4.99 6.21
CA VAL A 236 -5.93 -4.15 5.33
C VAL A 236 -6.01 -4.63 3.89
N LEU A 237 -5.86 -5.94 3.66
CA LEU A 237 -5.99 -6.54 2.33
C LEU A 237 -7.37 -6.29 1.71
N ARG A 238 -8.43 -6.34 2.52
CA ARG A 238 -9.80 -6.05 2.07
C ARG A 238 -10.01 -4.58 1.74
N ASP A 239 -9.47 -3.68 2.56
CA ASP A 239 -9.48 -2.24 2.35
C ASP A 239 -8.72 -1.90 1.07
N CYS A 240 -7.56 -2.53 0.82
CA CYS A 240 -6.80 -2.35 -0.41
C CYS A 240 -7.48 -2.92 -1.65
N ALA A 241 -8.31 -3.94 -1.46
CA ALA A 241 -9.10 -4.51 -2.53
C ALA A 241 -10.38 -3.69 -2.82
N GLY A 242 -10.89 -2.91 -1.86
CA GLY A 242 -12.16 -2.16 -2.02
C GLY A 242 -13.40 -2.90 -1.56
N ILE A 243 -13.23 -3.77 -0.58
CA ILE A 243 -14.33 -4.40 0.15
C ILE A 243 -14.07 -4.17 1.64
N ALA A 244 -13.99 -2.91 2.04
CA ALA A 244 -13.94 -2.56 3.45
C ALA A 244 -15.20 -3.09 4.16
N VAL A 245 -15.03 -3.62 5.37
CA VAL A 245 -16.14 -3.93 6.27
C VAL A 245 -16.28 -2.75 7.23
N GLY A 246 -17.24 -1.88 6.94
CA GLY A 246 -17.37 -0.57 7.60
C GLY A 246 -16.59 0.52 6.84
N GLU A 247 -16.06 1.49 7.58
CA GLU A 247 -15.14 2.51 7.05
C GLU A 247 -13.85 1.85 6.57
N ASP A 248 -13.16 2.42 5.57
CA ASP A 248 -11.83 1.94 5.15
C ASP A 248 -10.72 2.59 6.01
N MET A 249 -9.50 2.06 5.95
CA MET A 249 -8.37 2.61 6.71
C MET A 249 -8.08 4.10 6.43
N TRP A 250 -8.39 4.57 5.23
CA TRP A 250 -8.16 5.98 4.84
C TRP A 250 -9.16 6.89 5.54
N THR A 251 -10.44 6.51 5.53
CA THR A 251 -11.53 7.22 6.23
C THR A 251 -11.23 7.30 7.73
N LEU A 252 -10.84 6.17 8.34
CA LEU A 252 -10.46 6.15 9.77
C LEU A 252 -9.30 7.10 10.08
N ALA A 253 -8.31 7.18 9.19
CA ALA A 253 -7.18 8.09 9.37
C ALA A 253 -7.60 9.56 9.23
N GLU A 254 -8.44 9.90 8.25
CA GLU A 254 -8.99 11.25 8.08
C GLU A 254 -9.79 11.67 9.33
N ASP A 255 -10.67 10.82 9.83
CA ASP A 255 -11.48 11.07 11.02
C ASP A 255 -10.62 11.28 12.26
N PHE A 256 -9.57 10.47 12.43
CA PHE A 256 -8.63 10.62 13.54
C PHE A 256 -7.90 11.97 13.47
N ILE A 257 -7.41 12.36 12.29
CA ILE A 257 -6.74 13.64 12.05
C ILE A 257 -7.70 14.81 12.35
N GLU A 258 -8.93 14.71 11.89
CA GLU A 258 -9.93 15.75 12.04
C GLU A 258 -10.38 15.91 13.51
N ALA A 259 -10.65 14.80 14.19
CA ALA A 259 -10.94 14.79 15.63
C ALA A 259 -9.77 15.38 16.45
N ARG A 260 -8.53 15.11 16.06
CA ARG A 260 -7.34 15.72 16.66
C ARG A 260 -7.29 17.24 16.43
N ARG A 261 -7.57 17.73 15.22
CA ARG A 261 -7.62 19.18 14.92
C ARG A 261 -8.64 19.90 15.78
N ARG A 262 -9.86 19.36 15.88
CA ARG A 262 -10.94 19.94 16.71
C ARG A 262 -10.55 20.05 18.19
N ARG A 263 -9.92 19.02 18.74
CA ARG A 263 -9.40 19.03 20.13
C ARG A 263 -8.38 20.15 20.36
N ARG A 264 -7.44 20.34 19.42
CA ARG A 264 -6.42 21.40 19.54
C ARG A 264 -7.02 22.80 19.43
N SER A 265 -7.99 23.02 18.53
CA SER A 265 -8.67 24.31 18.41
C SER A 265 -9.42 24.69 19.69
N THR A 266 -10.01 23.72 20.39
CA THR A 266 -10.73 23.95 21.65
C THR A 266 -9.81 24.32 22.81
N LEU A 267 -8.55 23.85 22.80
CA LEU A 267 -7.57 24.17 23.85
C LEU A 267 -6.92 25.56 23.70
N GLN A 268 -7.07 26.19 22.52
CA GLN A 268 -6.50 27.50 22.22
C GLN A 268 -7.50 28.66 22.39
N SER A 269 -8.80 28.35 22.52
CA SER A 269 -9.89 29.30 22.78
C SER A 269 -10.12 29.48 24.27
#